data_AF-A0A2M7PSG7-F1
#
_entry.id   AF-A0A2M7PSG7-F1
#
_cell.length_a   1.000
_cell.length_b   1.000
_cell.length_c   1.000
_cell.angle_alpha   90.00
_cell.angle_beta   90.00
_cell.angle_gamma   90.00
#
_symmetry.space_group_name_H-M   'P 1'
#
loop_
_entity.id
_entity.type
_entity.pdbx_description
1 polymer ?
#
loop_
_entity_poly.entity_id
_entity_poly.type
_entity_poly.pdbx_seq_one_letter_code
_entity_poly.pdbx_strand_id
1 'polypeptide(L)' 'HYYQLLKDGLPKDVALQQAKISVLNHANMAKSHPFFWSSYVLMGDTTPIVKKQKNYTLWFGGLMIIGIILYYSFRKQNHN' A
#
# COMPACT_ATOMS: atom_id res chain seq x y z
N HIS A 1 -12.02 -7.81 -2.19
CA HIS A 1 -11.42 -6.71 -1.39
C HIS A 1 -10.50 -7.19 -0.27
N TYR A 2 -10.96 -7.94 0.73
CA TYR A 2 -10.13 -8.36 1.89
C TYR A 2 -8.72 -8.90 1.55
N TYR A 3 -8.61 -9.94 0.71
CA TYR A 3 -7.31 -10.53 0.36
C TYR A 3 -6.38 -9.60 -0.42
N GLN A 4 -6.94 -8.64 -1.15
CA GLN A 4 -6.15 -7.66 -1.87
C GLN A 4 -5.54 -6.65 -0.90
N LEU A 5 -6.32 -6.18 0.07
CA LEU A 5 -5.84 -5.32 1.15
C LEU A 5 -4.76 -5.99 2.00
N LEU A 6 -4.85 -7.30 2.23
CA LEU A 6 -3.79 -8.06 2.89
C LEU A 6 -2.50 -8.12 2.05
N LYS A 7 -2.63 -8.27 0.72
CA LYS A 7 -1.48 -8.24 -0.20
C LYS A 7 -0.84 -6.86 -0.25
N ASP A 8 -1.63 -5.80 -0.11
CA ASP A 8 -1.16 -4.41 -0.04
C ASP A 8 -0.45 -4.09 1.29
N GLY A 9 -0.42 -5.06 2.21
CA GLY A 9 0.31 -4.97 3.49
C GLY A 9 -0.48 -4.29 4.60
N LEU A 10 -1.82 -4.21 4.48
CA LEU A 10 -2.64 -3.74 5.60
C LEU A 10 -2.69 -4.78 6.74
N PRO A 11 -2.75 -4.32 8.00
CA PRO A 11 -3.10 -5.14 9.14
C PRO A 11 -4.44 -5.86 8.93
N LYS A 12 -4.59 -7.07 9.51
CA LYS A 12 -5.76 -7.94 9.29
C LYS A 12 -7.08 -7.28 9.73
N ASP A 13 -7.04 -6.54 10.82
CA ASP A 13 -8.17 -5.78 11.39
C ASP A 13 -8.60 -4.64 10.45
N VAL A 14 -7.64 -3.85 9.95
CA VAL A 14 -7.91 -2.75 9.02
C VAL A 14 -8.42 -3.29 7.68
N ALA A 15 -7.81 -4.36 7.17
CA ALA A 15 -8.25 -5.02 5.94
C ALA A 15 -9.69 -5.56 6.08
N LEU A 16 -10.04 -6.14 7.25
CA LEU A 16 -11.39 -6.64 7.52
C LEU A 16 -12.41 -5.51 7.61
N GLN A 17 -12.08 -4.41 8.29
CA GLN A 17 -12.93 -3.23 8.39
C GLN A 17 -13.22 -2.63 7.00
N GLN A 18 -12.19 -2.40 6.21
CA GLN A 18 -12.34 -1.84 4.85
C GLN A 18 -13.10 -2.80 3.93
N ALA A 19 -12.92 -4.11 4.07
CA ALA A 19 -13.72 -5.08 3.32
C ALA A 19 -15.22 -4.99 3.68
N LYS A 20 -15.57 -4.82 4.95
CA LYS A 20 -16.97 -4.62 5.38
C LYS A 20 -17.57 -3.33 4.82
N ILE A 21 -16.82 -2.22 4.90
CA ILE A 21 -17.23 -0.94 4.30
C ILE A 21 -17.43 -1.09 2.79
N SER A 22 -16.53 -1.80 2.11
CA SER A 22 -16.66 -2.08 0.68
C SER A 22 -17.92 -2.88 0.37
N VAL A 23 -18.29 -3.85 1.21
CA VAL A 23 -19.55 -4.58 1.05
C VAL A 23 -20.74 -3.63 1.20
N LEU A 24 -20.77 -2.80 2.24
CA LEU A 24 -21.86 -1.83 2.44
C LEU A 24 -22.00 -0.83 1.29
N ASN A 25 -20.89 -0.35 0.74
CA ASN A 25 -20.89 0.64 -0.34
C ASN A 25 -21.33 0.07 -1.69
N HIS A 26 -21.12 -1.23 -1.94
CA HIS A 26 -21.44 -1.88 -3.22
C HIS A 26 -22.63 -2.84 -3.13
N ALA A 27 -23.17 -3.07 -1.93
CA ALA A 27 -24.31 -3.93 -1.71
C ALA A 27 -25.59 -3.22 -2.16
N ASN A 28 -26.42 -3.93 -2.92
CA ASN A 28 -27.82 -3.54 -3.09
C ASN A 28 -28.55 -3.68 -1.74
N MET A 29 -29.73 -3.07 -1.58
CA MET A 29 -30.47 -3.01 -0.30
C MET A 29 -30.61 -4.39 0.37
N ALA A 30 -30.85 -5.46 -0.41
CA ALA A 30 -30.95 -6.83 0.09
C ALA A 30 -29.62 -7.40 0.67
N LYS A 31 -28.46 -6.99 0.15
CA LYS A 31 -27.14 -7.48 0.57
C LYS A 31 -26.48 -6.63 1.66
N SER A 32 -27.09 -5.49 2.00
CA SER A 32 -26.62 -4.61 3.08
C SER A 32 -26.98 -5.15 4.48
N HIS A 33 -27.90 -6.12 4.54
CA HIS A 33 -28.35 -6.72 5.78
C HIS A 33 -27.17 -7.30 6.59
N PRO A 34 -27.10 -7.08 7.92
CA PRO A 34 -25.98 -7.52 8.76
C PRO A 34 -25.61 -9.00 8.61
N PHE A 35 -26.58 -9.86 8.31
CA PHE A 35 -26.39 -11.28 8.01
C PHE A 35 -25.22 -11.57 7.05
N PHE A 36 -24.98 -10.69 6.06
CA PHE A 36 -23.97 -10.91 5.03
C PHE A 36 -22.55 -10.50 5.43
N TRP A 37 -22.36 -9.74 6.52
CA TRP A 37 -21.03 -9.19 6.86
C TRP A 37 -20.69 -9.20 8.35
N SER A 38 -21.67 -9.29 9.24
CA SER A 38 -21.46 -9.21 10.70
C SER A 38 -20.82 -10.48 11.28
N SER A 39 -20.99 -11.63 10.62
CA SER A 39 -20.42 -12.91 11.02
C SER A 39 -18.89 -12.96 10.90
N TYR A 40 -18.28 -12.07 10.10
CA TYR A 40 -16.84 -12.01 9.94
C TYR A 40 -16.20 -11.27 11.12
N VAL A 41 -15.62 -12.02 12.05
CA VAL A 41 -14.90 -11.48 13.21
C VAL A 41 -13.45 -11.95 13.15
N LEU A 42 -12.53 -11.03 13.43
CA LEU A 42 -11.11 -11.35 13.55
C LEU A 42 -10.80 -11.71 15.00
N MET A 43 -10.07 -12.80 15.23
CA MET A 43 -9.56 -13.18 16.55
C MET A 43 -8.06 -13.49 16.46
N GLY A 44 -7.32 -13.13 17.51
CA GLY A 44 -5.87 -13.34 17.59
C GLY A 44 -5.05 -12.19 17.00
N ASP A 45 -3.85 -12.50 16.54
CA ASP A 45 -2.87 -11.52 16.06
C ASP A 45 -3.37 -10.78 14.80
N THR A 46 -3.27 -9.45 14.81
CA THR A 46 -3.71 -8.56 13.73
C THR A 46 -2.58 -8.09 12.82
N THR A 47 -1.34 -8.52 13.06
CA THR A 47 -0.16 -8.07 12.30
C THR A 47 -0.29 -8.28 10.78
N PRO A 48 0.26 -7.38 9.95
CA PRO A 48 0.27 -7.54 8.50
C PRO A 48 0.95 -8.85 8.08
N ILE A 49 0.31 -9.58 7.17
CA ILE A 49 0.88 -10.82 6.61
C ILE A 49 2.03 -10.50 5.65
N VAL A 50 1.86 -9.44 4.85
CA VAL A 50 2.88 -8.95 3.92
C VAL A 50 3.58 -7.76 4.55
N LYS A 51 4.90 -7.86 4.73
CA LYS A 51 5.71 -6.69 5.08
C LYS A 51 5.71 -5.76 3.89
N LYS A 52 5.27 -4.51 4.09
CA LYS A 52 5.28 -3.46 3.09
C LYS A 52 6.67 -3.42 2.43
N GLN A 53 6.76 -3.70 1.13
CA GLN A 53 8.03 -3.60 0.43
C GLN A 53 8.51 -2.16 0.49
N LYS A 54 9.78 -1.96 0.86
CA LYS A 54 10.39 -0.65 0.86
C LYS A 54 10.46 -0.17 -0.58
N ASN A 55 9.72 0.90 -0.89
CA ASN A 55 9.74 1.51 -2.21
C ASN A 55 10.99 2.40 -2.32
N TYR A 56 12.00 1.91 -3.04
CA TYR A 56 13.26 2.62 -3.28
C TYR A 56 13.23 3.50 -4.53
N THR A 57 12.10 3.65 -5.21
CA THR A 57 11.98 4.47 -6.43
C THR A 57 12.41 5.92 -6.20
N LEU A 58 12.07 6.49 -5.04
CA LEU A 58 12.52 7.83 -4.63
C LEU A 58 14.05 7.91 -4.43
N TRP A 59 14.66 6.82 -3.94
CA TRP A 59 16.10 6.72 -3.74
C TRP A 59 16.84 6.67 -5.09
N PHE A 60 16.35 5.87 -6.04
CA PHE A 60 16.89 5.82 -7.40
C PHE A 60 16.77 7.15 -8.13
N GLY A 61 15.65 7.85 -7.99
CA GLY A 61 15.48 9.20 -8.55
C GLY A 61 16.50 10.21 -8.01
N GLY A 62 16.73 10.21 -6.70
CA GLY A 62 17.74 11.08 -6.07
C GLY A 62 19.16 10.78 -6.56
N LEU A 63 19.53 9.50 -6.65
CA LEU A 63 20.85 9.06 -7.14
C LEU A 63 21.09 9.50 -8.59
N MET A 64 20.06 9.45 -9.43
CA MET A 64 20.12 9.85 -10.84
C MET A 64 20.37 11.36 -10.98
N ILE A 65 19.68 12.18 -10.19
CA ILE A 65 19.87 13.65 -10.16
C ILE A 65 21.29 14.00 -9.71
N ILE A 66 21.78 13.36 -8.65
CA ILE A 66 23.15 13.58 -8.15
C ILE A 66 24.17 13.20 -9.23
N GLY A 67 23.97 12.08 -9.92
CA GLY A 67 24.83 11.65 -11.03
C GLY A 67 24.88 12.69 -12.16
N ILE A 68 23.74 13.28 -12.53
CA ILE A 68 23.67 14.35 -13.53
C ILE A 68 24.44 15.60 -13.07
N ILE A 69 24.23 16.05 -11.83
CA ILE A 69 24.90 17.24 -11.29
C ILE A 69 26.42 17.05 -11.27
N LEU A 70 26.89 15.86 -10.87
CA LEU A 70 28.30 15.51 -10.87
C LEU A 70 28.85 15.49 -12.29
N TYR A 71 28.16 14.84 -13.23
CA TYR A 71 28.56 14.80 -14.64
C TYR A 71 28.75 16.21 -15.24
N TYR A 72 27.81 17.12 -15.01
CA TYR A 72 27.92 18.50 -15.48
C TYR A 72 29.05 19.28 -14.77
N SER A 73 29.28 19.03 -13.48
CA SER A 73 30.35 19.67 -12.72
C SER A 73 31.74 19.23 -13.20
N PHE A 74 31.92 17.95 -13.50
CA PHE A 74 33.16 17.42 -14.07
C PHE A 74 33.39 17.91 -15.50
N ARG A 75 32.34 17.99 -16.33
CA ARG A 75 32.45 18.51 -17.69
C ARG A 75 32.86 19.99 -17.71
N LYS A 76 32.41 20.78 -16.73
CA LYS A 76 32.77 22.19 -16.58
C LYS A 76 34.22 22.38 -16.11
N GLN A 77 34.72 21.52 -15.23
CA GLN A 77 36.12 21.58 -14.78
C GLN A 77 37.11 21.23 -15.88
N ASN A 78 36.76 20.28 -16.77
CA ASN A 78 37.67 19.81 -17.83
C ASN A 78 37.76 20.78 -19.03
N HIS A 79 37.03 21.90 -19.01
CA HIS A 79 36.96 22.89 -20.10
C HIS A 79 37.52 24.28 -19.73
N ASN A 80 38.08 24.42 -18.52
CA ASN A 80 38.91 25.56 -18.07
C ASN A 80 40.36 25.11 -17.98
#